data_AF-A0A1Z9ANW1-F1
#
_entry.id   AF-A0A1Z9ANW1-F1
#
_cell.length_a   1.000
_cell.length_b   1.000
_cell.length_c   1.000
_cell.angle_alpha   90.00
_cell.angle_beta   90.00
_cell.angle_gamma   90.00
#
_symmetry.space_group_name_H-M   'P 1'
#
loop_
_entity.id
_entity.type
_entity.pdbx_description
1 polymer ?
#
loop_
_entity_poly.entity_id
_entity_poly.type
_entity_poly.pdbx_seq_one_letter_code
_entity_poly.pdbx_strand_id
1 'polypeptide(L)'
;MYTELNFYHASTSALFHTPEHPFYCTPNNNYKLLYERPNLHRCNLNINAPFHTDNQSLIESLGQFPEKQALLKNMGFDCVVYSQPGNPLRGTSGWGNDASQYFVLDPSIVLNWRAMPTPSKIPAQTVEEKKVLGRFHHNASSYFSEFNAQGEIGVHFGTGKAARARQKALNNEIDVRAEFFSPSHIDLARLESNKKEPSSENEMLYFLLLKKLNSPQPGLKKTVFNMSPDDIKETFAEFKSKPDSSTFQESIERAKLGEHYKVLVDGKSRFETTSKELAEVYVQAYRSCFHKTADILMNNPLELDDLGLWSSQDILKAINPDNETINAYWEKPEDKRMAFVTDIIKGMGYDGITYKNKVEDEGSASCIVFDKEQVHQYHERLPEFPSIDCDYALCDNSMKLKR
;
A
#
# COMPACT_ATOMS: atom_id res chain seq x y z
N MET A 1 17.46 5.48 5.11
CA MET A 1 17.85 6.59 4.21
C MET A 1 17.20 7.90 4.65
N TYR A 2 15.89 7.92 4.91
CA TYR A 2 15.15 9.16 5.17
C TYR A 2 15.16 9.65 6.62
N THR A 3 15.28 8.74 7.59
CA THR A 3 15.14 9.03 9.03
C THR A 3 16.19 10.01 9.58
N GLU A 4 17.35 10.10 8.93
CA GLU A 4 18.45 10.99 9.31
C GLU A 4 18.34 12.39 8.69
N LEU A 5 17.40 12.59 7.75
CA LEU A 5 17.23 13.86 7.06
C LEU A 5 16.26 14.76 7.83
N ASN A 6 16.55 16.06 7.82
CA ASN A 6 15.56 17.06 8.19
C ASN A 6 14.72 17.38 6.95
N PHE A 7 13.41 17.31 7.11
CA PHE A 7 12.44 17.77 6.14
C PHE A 7 11.85 19.08 6.59
N TYR A 8 11.52 19.94 5.63
CA TYR A 8 10.96 21.26 5.86
C TYR A 8 9.61 21.38 5.19
N HIS A 9 8.63 21.88 5.94
CA HIS A 9 7.30 22.21 5.46
C HIS A 9 7.05 23.70 5.72
N ALA A 10 6.50 24.40 4.73
CA ALA A 10 6.17 25.81 4.86
C ALA A 10 4.70 26.07 4.46
N SER A 11 3.96 26.79 5.30
CA SER A 11 2.53 27.05 5.12
C SER A 11 2.17 28.52 5.36
N THR A 12 1.04 28.94 4.80
CA THR A 12 0.42 30.24 5.07
C THR A 12 -0.36 30.24 6.37
N SER A 13 -0.90 29.08 6.77
CA SER A 13 -1.66 28.91 8.01
C SER A 13 -0.74 28.50 9.16
N ALA A 14 -0.95 29.07 10.35
CA ALA A 14 -0.18 28.72 11.53
C ALA A 14 -0.54 27.30 11.98
N LEU A 15 0.42 26.37 11.86
CA LEU A 15 0.26 24.95 12.19
C LEU A 15 1.09 24.59 13.42
N PHE A 16 0.52 24.74 14.62
CA PHE A 16 1.27 24.49 15.86
C PHE A 16 1.41 23.01 16.23
N HIS A 17 0.66 22.14 15.58
CA HIS A 17 0.68 20.69 15.78
C HIS A 17 1.08 19.97 14.49
N THR A 18 1.46 18.69 14.61
CA THR A 18 1.72 17.81 13.46
C THR A 18 0.50 17.78 12.55
N PRO A 19 0.64 17.89 11.22
CA PRO A 19 -0.50 17.85 10.30
C PRO A 19 -1.33 16.57 10.46
N GLU A 20 -2.65 16.68 10.43
CA GLU A 20 -3.57 15.52 10.42
C GLU A 20 -3.95 15.07 9.00
N HIS A 21 -3.49 15.82 7.99
CA HIS A 21 -3.82 15.61 6.58
C HIS A 21 -2.55 15.56 5.73
N PRO A 22 -2.62 14.99 4.51
CA PRO A 22 -1.48 14.94 3.60
C PRO A 22 -0.87 16.32 3.33
N PHE A 23 0.46 16.38 3.25
CA PHE A 23 1.17 17.64 3.07
C PHE A 23 2.51 17.46 2.35
N TYR A 24 3.00 18.55 1.76
CA TYR A 24 4.31 18.58 1.11
C TYR A 24 5.42 18.95 2.08
N CYS A 25 6.56 18.30 1.93
CA CYS A 25 7.80 18.72 2.55
C CYS A 25 8.98 18.45 1.62
N THR A 26 10.14 18.99 1.97
CA THR A 26 11.38 18.75 1.22
C THR A 26 12.58 18.81 2.14
N PRO A 27 13.59 17.95 1.94
CA PRO A 27 14.87 18.07 2.62
C PRO A 27 15.81 19.09 1.93
N ASN A 28 15.42 19.59 0.76
CA ASN A 28 16.20 20.57 0.01
C ASN A 28 15.96 21.98 0.57
N ASN A 29 16.99 22.52 1.22
CA ASN A 29 16.97 23.83 1.87
C ASN A 29 16.97 25.01 0.89
N ASN A 30 17.18 24.80 -0.41
CA ASN A 30 17.14 25.84 -1.44
C ASN A 30 15.75 25.99 -2.08
N TYR A 31 14.77 25.21 -1.64
CA TYR A 31 13.43 25.26 -2.20
C TYR A 31 12.75 26.60 -1.86
N LYS A 32 12.43 27.37 -2.90
CA LYS A 32 11.97 28.78 -2.79
C LYS A 32 10.81 28.96 -1.82
N LEU A 33 9.84 28.04 -1.84
CA LEU A 33 8.64 28.10 -1.00
C LEU A 33 8.91 28.08 0.51
N LEU A 34 10.08 27.58 0.94
CA LEU A 34 10.48 27.60 2.36
C LEU A 34 10.72 29.02 2.88
N TYR A 35 11.03 29.97 1.99
CA TYR A 35 11.36 31.35 2.33
C TYR A 35 10.22 32.34 2.06
N GLU A 36 9.24 31.96 1.23
CA GLU A 36 8.11 32.82 0.86
C GLU A 36 6.93 32.71 1.84
N ARG A 37 6.94 31.72 2.74
CA ARG A 37 5.81 31.42 3.63
C ARG A 37 6.15 31.69 5.10
N PRO A 38 5.20 32.23 5.88
CA PRO A 38 5.47 32.70 7.23
C PRO A 38 5.65 31.57 8.27
N ASN A 39 5.09 30.38 8.04
CA ASN A 39 5.13 29.29 9.02
C ASN A 39 6.01 28.15 8.52
N LEU A 40 7.27 28.12 8.96
CA LEU A 40 8.22 27.07 8.64
C LEU A 40 8.27 26.02 9.76
N HIS A 41 8.25 24.75 9.37
CA HIS A 41 8.37 23.61 10.26
C HIS A 41 9.48 22.69 9.81
N ARG A 42 10.15 22.07 10.77
CA ARG A 42 11.13 21.00 10.58
C ARG A 42 10.57 19.70 11.15
N CYS A 43 10.80 18.59 10.45
CA CYS A 43 10.49 17.25 10.93
C CYS A 43 11.50 16.22 10.41
N ASN A 44 11.40 14.99 10.90
CA ASN A 44 11.99 13.81 10.29
C ASN A 44 10.85 12.91 9.78
N LEU A 45 11.14 12.05 8.81
CA LEU A 45 10.15 11.11 8.26
C LEU A 45 10.64 9.67 8.41
N ASN A 46 9.75 8.81 8.90
CA ASN A 46 9.95 7.35 8.92
C ASN A 46 9.22 6.71 7.74
N ILE A 47 9.72 6.95 6.52
CA ILE A 47 9.13 6.43 5.28
C ILE A 47 9.42 4.92 5.15
N ASN A 48 8.38 4.11 5.07
CA ASN A 48 8.44 2.65 4.94
C ASN A 48 8.03 2.17 3.55
N ALA A 49 7.01 2.78 2.95
CA ALA A 49 6.45 2.37 1.66
C ALA A 49 6.35 3.58 0.70
N PRO A 50 7.49 4.07 0.17
CA PRO A 50 7.49 5.19 -0.77
C PRO A 50 6.94 4.77 -2.14
N PHE A 51 6.13 5.64 -2.73
CA PHE A 51 5.83 5.63 -4.16
C PHE A 51 6.81 6.59 -4.86
N HIS A 52 7.87 6.08 -5.49
CA HIS A 52 8.75 6.95 -6.26
C HIS A 52 8.15 7.30 -7.63
N THR A 53 8.29 8.57 -8.00
CA THR A 53 7.84 9.11 -9.28
C THR A 53 8.94 9.95 -9.91
N ASP A 54 9.13 9.81 -11.23
CA ASP A 54 9.93 10.72 -12.05
C ASP A 54 9.09 11.85 -12.67
N ASN A 55 7.78 11.82 -12.45
CA ASN A 55 6.84 12.82 -12.94
C ASN A 55 6.63 13.92 -11.90
N GLN A 56 7.27 15.07 -12.12
CA GLN A 56 7.12 16.25 -11.28
C GLN A 56 5.68 16.77 -11.24
N SER A 57 4.99 16.79 -12.38
CA SER A 57 3.60 17.22 -12.47
C SER A 57 2.66 16.34 -11.64
N LEU A 58 2.95 15.03 -11.53
CA LEU A 58 2.18 14.15 -10.65
C LEU A 58 2.30 14.62 -9.22
N ILE A 59 3.52 14.71 -8.68
CA ILE A 59 3.71 15.06 -7.27
C ILE A 59 3.15 16.45 -6.98
N GLU A 60 3.36 17.45 -7.83
CA GLU A 60 2.87 18.83 -7.64
C GLU A 60 1.34 18.96 -7.71
N SER A 61 0.68 18.00 -8.37
CA SER A 61 -0.78 17.98 -8.49
C SER A 61 -1.48 17.29 -7.32
N LEU A 62 -0.81 16.42 -6.56
CA LEU A 62 -1.45 15.53 -5.59
C LEU A 62 -2.32 16.27 -4.57
N GLY A 63 -1.88 17.44 -4.09
CA GLY A 63 -2.67 18.26 -3.16
C GLY A 63 -4.05 18.69 -3.67
N GLN A 64 -4.32 18.60 -4.98
CA GLN A 64 -5.57 19.00 -5.62
C GLN A 64 -6.47 17.81 -6.01
N PHE A 65 -5.95 16.57 -5.94
CA PHE A 65 -6.63 15.36 -6.42
C PHE A 65 -6.77 14.33 -5.28
N PRO A 66 -7.72 14.52 -4.34
CA PRO A 66 -7.89 13.65 -3.19
C PRO A 66 -8.14 12.17 -3.56
N GLU A 67 -8.76 11.90 -4.70
CA GLU A 67 -8.99 10.56 -5.22
C GLU A 67 -7.69 9.81 -5.57
N LYS A 68 -6.66 10.52 -6.07
CA LYS A 68 -5.33 9.94 -6.29
C LYS A 68 -4.62 9.65 -4.97
N GLN A 69 -4.77 10.55 -3.99
CA GLN A 69 -4.25 10.33 -2.64
C GLN A 69 -4.90 9.11 -2.00
N ALA A 70 -6.22 8.96 -2.14
CA ALA A 70 -6.98 7.83 -1.64
C ALA A 70 -6.53 6.51 -2.28
N LEU A 71 -6.31 6.49 -3.60
CA LEU A 71 -5.78 5.32 -4.30
C LEU A 71 -4.40 4.91 -3.76
N LEU A 72 -3.46 5.86 -3.68
CA LEU A 72 -2.10 5.58 -3.19
C LEU A 72 -2.09 5.09 -1.73
N LYS A 73 -2.92 5.69 -0.87
CA LYS A 73 -3.12 5.23 0.51
C LYS A 73 -3.73 3.83 0.57
N ASN A 74 -4.72 3.55 -0.28
CA ASN A 74 -5.37 2.25 -0.35
C ASN A 74 -4.36 1.16 -0.78
N MET A 75 -3.46 1.53 -1.69
CA MET A 75 -2.29 0.75 -2.08
C MET A 75 -1.17 0.74 -1.00
N GLY A 76 -1.43 1.21 0.21
CA GLY A 76 -0.49 1.09 1.32
C GLY A 76 0.82 1.90 1.16
N PHE A 77 0.84 2.94 0.33
CA PHE A 77 1.95 3.88 0.28
C PHE A 77 1.78 4.97 1.35
N ASP A 78 2.87 5.33 2.01
CA ASP A 78 2.89 6.34 3.08
C ASP A 78 3.41 7.71 2.60
N CYS A 79 4.14 7.74 1.49
CA CYS A 79 4.71 8.95 0.92
C CYS A 79 4.86 8.82 -0.61
N VAL A 80 4.65 9.91 -1.34
CA VAL A 80 5.08 10.03 -2.74
C VAL A 80 6.38 10.80 -2.81
N VAL A 81 7.37 10.23 -3.47
CA VAL A 81 8.75 10.72 -3.47
C VAL A 81 9.18 11.06 -4.89
N TYR A 82 9.55 12.32 -5.11
CA TYR A 82 10.23 12.78 -6.31
C TYR A 82 11.69 13.07 -5.94
N SER A 83 12.58 12.13 -6.22
CA SER A 83 14.01 12.30 -5.97
C SER A 83 14.88 11.40 -6.86
N GLN A 84 16.10 11.82 -7.17
CA GLN A 84 17.08 10.99 -7.87
C GLN A 84 17.38 9.70 -7.06
N PRO A 85 17.56 8.53 -7.71
CA PRO A 85 18.07 7.34 -7.06
C PRO A 85 19.40 7.61 -6.34
N GLY A 86 19.50 7.18 -5.08
CA GLY A 86 20.70 7.36 -4.27
C GLY A 86 20.95 8.77 -3.73
N ASN A 87 20.18 9.78 -4.15
CA ASN A 87 20.30 11.15 -3.65
C ASN A 87 18.94 11.75 -3.27
N PRO A 88 18.55 11.67 -1.98
CA PRO A 88 17.25 12.16 -1.51
C PRO A 88 17.10 13.69 -1.52
N LEU A 89 18.16 14.47 -1.81
CA LEU A 89 18.14 15.95 -1.83
C LEU A 89 17.88 16.54 -3.22
N ARG A 90 18.01 15.73 -4.28
CA ARG A 90 17.90 16.17 -5.69
C ARG A 90 16.64 15.61 -6.33
N GLY A 91 16.00 16.38 -7.18
CA GLY A 91 14.89 15.91 -8.02
C GLY A 91 15.37 14.93 -9.10
N THR A 92 14.43 14.26 -9.77
CA THR A 92 14.77 13.17 -10.71
C THR A 92 15.37 13.65 -12.02
N SER A 93 15.18 14.92 -12.40
CA SER A 93 15.71 15.41 -13.69
C SER A 93 17.23 15.51 -13.70
N GLY A 94 17.86 15.70 -12.53
CA GLY A 94 19.30 15.87 -12.39
C GLY A 94 19.85 17.20 -12.91
N TRP A 95 19.01 18.12 -13.39
CA TRP A 95 19.42 19.41 -13.95
C TRP A 95 19.19 20.58 -12.99
N GLY A 96 20.20 21.43 -12.83
CA GLY A 96 20.08 22.74 -12.18
C GLY A 96 19.63 22.69 -10.71
N ASN A 97 18.62 23.50 -10.38
CA ASN A 97 18.04 23.64 -9.02
C ASN A 97 16.85 22.69 -8.79
N ASP A 98 16.78 21.57 -9.51
CA ASP A 98 15.70 20.60 -9.37
C ASP A 98 15.70 19.99 -7.95
N ALA A 99 14.70 20.40 -7.16
CA ALA A 99 14.61 20.05 -5.76
C ALA A 99 13.79 18.79 -5.60
N SER A 100 14.26 17.88 -4.74
CA SER A 100 13.48 16.73 -4.33
C SER A 100 12.17 17.17 -3.66
N GLN A 101 11.07 16.48 -3.93
CA GLN A 101 9.76 16.78 -3.34
C GLN A 101 9.19 15.52 -2.68
N TYR A 102 8.55 15.70 -1.53
CA TYR A 102 7.96 14.62 -0.75
C TYR A 102 6.54 15.00 -0.37
N PHE A 103 5.57 14.21 -0.80
CA PHE A 103 4.18 14.36 -0.42
C PHE A 103 3.83 13.27 0.60
N VAL A 104 3.72 13.66 1.87
CA VAL A 104 3.38 12.75 2.96
C VAL A 104 1.91 12.40 2.84
N LEU A 105 1.60 11.11 2.60
CA LEU A 105 0.23 10.62 2.53
C LEU A 105 -0.29 10.25 3.92
N ASP A 106 0.53 9.55 4.71
CA ASP A 106 0.21 9.18 6.09
C ASP A 106 1.00 10.05 7.08
N PRO A 107 0.36 11.02 7.77
CA PRO A 107 1.04 11.84 8.75
C PRO A 107 1.59 11.07 9.97
N SER A 108 1.22 9.81 10.17
CA SER A 108 1.75 8.97 11.26
C SER A 108 3.27 8.75 11.15
N ILE A 109 3.85 8.90 9.94
CA ILE A 109 5.29 8.74 9.70
C ILE A 109 6.11 9.96 10.13
N VAL A 110 5.46 11.05 10.54
CA VAL A 110 6.12 12.32 10.88
C VAL A 110 6.66 12.26 12.30
N LEU A 111 7.95 12.51 12.44
CA LEU A 111 8.65 12.55 13.72
C LEU A 111 9.19 13.96 13.99
N ASN A 112 9.32 14.34 15.26
CA ASN A 112 10.00 15.56 15.70
C ASN A 112 9.49 16.86 15.05
N TRP A 113 8.18 17.02 14.86
CA TRP A 113 7.58 18.25 14.31
C TRP A 113 7.90 19.47 15.18
N ARG A 114 8.57 20.46 14.61
CA ARG A 114 8.98 21.68 15.32
C ARG A 114 8.82 22.91 14.46
N ALA A 115 8.14 23.92 14.98
CA ALA A 115 8.14 25.24 14.39
C ALA A 115 9.56 25.84 14.41
N MET A 116 9.92 26.49 13.31
CA MET A 116 11.19 27.16 13.12
C MET A 116 10.90 28.65 12.91
N PRO A 117 11.70 29.57 13.48
CA PRO A 117 11.65 30.96 13.05
C PRO A 117 12.02 31.01 11.57
N THR A 118 11.29 31.78 10.75
CA THR A 118 11.57 31.92 9.31
C THR A 118 13.01 32.44 9.13
N PRO A 119 13.97 31.59 8.73
CA PRO A 119 15.37 31.97 8.73
C PRO A 119 15.71 32.67 7.41
N SER A 120 16.69 33.56 7.43
CA SER A 120 17.26 34.13 6.20
C SER A 120 17.97 33.07 5.35
N LYS A 121 18.39 31.95 5.96
CA LYS A 121 18.98 30.79 5.29
C LYS A 121 18.82 29.52 6.15
N ILE A 122 18.35 28.43 5.56
CA ILE A 122 18.34 27.10 6.19
C ILE A 122 19.70 26.42 5.93
N PRO A 123 20.35 25.76 6.91
CA PRO A 123 21.62 25.06 6.69
C PRO A 123 21.54 24.02 5.58
N ALA A 124 22.59 23.92 4.75
CA ALA A 124 22.69 22.90 3.72
C ALA A 124 22.85 21.52 4.37
N GLN A 125 22.12 20.55 3.86
CA GLN A 125 22.27 19.15 4.23
C GLN A 125 23.19 18.48 3.22
N THR A 126 24.07 17.62 3.71
CA THR A 126 24.93 16.78 2.87
C THR A 126 24.53 15.33 3.09
N VAL A 127 24.36 14.61 1.99
CA VAL A 127 24.12 13.16 2.00
C VAL A 127 25.20 12.52 1.14
N GLU A 128 25.71 11.38 1.60
CA GLU A 128 26.53 10.55 0.74
C GLU A 128 25.65 10.00 -0.39
N GLU A 129 26.04 10.26 -1.64
CA GLU A 129 25.32 9.75 -2.80
C GLU A 129 25.57 8.25 -2.89
N LYS A 130 24.50 7.45 -2.73
CA LYS A 130 24.62 6.01 -2.85
C LYS A 130 24.83 5.63 -4.32
N LYS A 131 25.76 4.71 -4.56
CA LYS A 131 26.03 4.21 -5.91
C LYS A 131 24.86 3.36 -6.40
N VAL A 132 24.39 3.65 -7.62
CA VAL A 132 23.45 2.76 -8.32
C VAL A 132 24.25 1.61 -8.91
N LEU A 133 24.00 0.39 -8.44
CA LEU A 133 24.58 -0.83 -9.00
C LEU A 133 24.03 -1.07 -10.41
N GLY A 134 22.72 -0.89 -10.57
CA GLY A 134 22.01 -1.06 -11.83
C GLY A 134 20.51 -1.13 -11.66
N ARG A 135 19.81 -1.22 -12.79
CA ARG A 135 18.36 -1.41 -12.85
C ARG A 135 18.01 -2.88 -12.95
N PHE A 136 17.16 -3.35 -12.05
CA PHE A 136 16.74 -4.74 -11.96
C PHE A 136 15.22 -4.88 -11.83
N HIS A 137 14.75 -6.11 -11.95
CA HIS A 137 13.34 -6.47 -11.93
C HIS A 137 13.05 -7.52 -10.85
N HIS A 138 11.86 -7.40 -10.27
CA HIS A 138 11.28 -8.33 -9.33
C HIS A 138 9.83 -8.62 -9.75
N ASN A 139 9.40 -9.88 -9.60
CA ASN A 139 8.02 -10.27 -9.83
C ASN A 139 7.46 -10.82 -8.51
N ALA A 140 6.42 -10.17 -8.01
CA ALA A 140 5.76 -10.56 -6.79
C ALA A 140 4.70 -11.65 -7.08
N SER A 141 4.60 -12.63 -6.18
CA SER A 141 3.53 -13.65 -6.18
C SER A 141 2.22 -13.12 -5.56
N SER A 142 2.34 -12.15 -4.67
CA SER A 142 1.24 -11.49 -3.97
C SER A 142 1.50 -9.99 -3.90
N TYR A 143 0.45 -9.21 -3.71
CA TYR A 143 0.56 -7.77 -3.59
C TYR A 143 1.26 -7.34 -2.29
N PHE A 144 2.20 -6.41 -2.41
CA PHE A 144 2.81 -5.68 -1.30
C PHE A 144 3.28 -4.29 -1.74
N SER A 145 3.26 -3.33 -0.80
CA SER A 145 3.75 -1.96 -0.98
C SER A 145 5.18 -1.77 -0.47
N GLU A 146 5.64 -2.61 0.44
CA GLU A 146 6.97 -2.55 1.06
C GLU A 146 7.77 -3.84 0.83
N PHE A 147 9.04 -3.69 0.45
CA PHE A 147 9.98 -4.81 0.42
C PHE A 147 10.39 -5.18 1.84
N ASN A 148 9.96 -6.36 2.30
CA ASN A 148 10.38 -6.95 3.57
C ASN A 148 10.84 -8.39 3.31
N ALA A 149 12.10 -8.70 3.64
CA ALA A 149 12.71 -10.02 3.43
C ALA A 149 12.60 -10.92 4.67
N GLN A 150 11.53 -10.80 5.46
CA GLN A 150 11.41 -11.51 6.73
C GLN A 150 11.48 -13.03 6.53
N GLY A 151 12.53 -13.66 7.07
CA GLY A 151 12.78 -15.10 6.95
C GLY A 151 13.64 -15.52 5.76
N GLU A 152 13.97 -14.59 4.86
CA GLU A 152 14.88 -14.79 3.73
C GLU A 152 16.19 -14.01 3.94
N ILE A 153 17.21 -14.29 3.12
CA ILE A 153 18.48 -13.56 3.16
C ILE A 153 18.32 -12.09 2.76
N GLY A 154 17.36 -11.80 1.89
CA GLY A 154 17.09 -10.49 1.31
C GLY A 154 16.12 -10.61 0.15
N VAL A 155 15.82 -9.49 -0.52
CA VAL A 155 14.93 -9.50 -1.69
C VAL A 155 15.73 -9.78 -2.96
N HIS A 156 15.27 -10.76 -3.74
CA HIS A 156 15.90 -11.16 -4.98
C HIS A 156 15.46 -10.30 -6.17
N PHE A 157 16.45 -9.81 -6.91
CA PHE A 157 16.30 -9.04 -8.13
C PHE A 157 17.12 -9.66 -9.26
N GLY A 158 16.62 -9.56 -10.48
CA GLY A 158 17.31 -10.08 -11.67
C GLY A 158 16.95 -9.29 -12.92
N THR A 159 17.22 -9.87 -14.08
CA THR A 159 16.74 -9.30 -15.34
C THR A 159 15.22 -9.42 -15.46
N GLY A 160 14.61 -8.64 -16.34
CA GLY A 160 13.18 -8.78 -16.66
C GLY A 160 12.84 -10.18 -17.19
N LYS A 161 13.79 -10.86 -17.85
CA LYS A 161 13.62 -12.25 -18.30
C LYS A 161 13.60 -13.22 -17.12
N ALA A 162 14.55 -13.09 -16.19
CA ALA A 162 14.58 -13.91 -14.98
C ALA A 162 13.31 -13.73 -14.13
N ALA A 163 12.86 -12.49 -13.92
CA ALA A 163 11.63 -12.21 -13.17
C ALA A 163 10.39 -12.88 -13.81
N ARG A 164 10.24 -12.77 -15.14
CA ARG A 164 9.13 -13.43 -15.86
C ARG A 164 9.22 -14.95 -15.84
N ALA A 165 10.42 -15.52 -15.93
CA ALA A 165 10.62 -16.96 -15.83
C ALA A 165 10.21 -17.49 -14.43
N ARG A 166 10.57 -16.78 -13.35
CA ARG A 166 10.11 -17.09 -11.97
C ARG A 166 8.60 -17.08 -11.86
N GLN A 167 7.95 -16.02 -12.36
CA GLN A 167 6.49 -15.91 -12.35
C GLN A 167 5.82 -17.08 -13.06
N LYS A 168 6.33 -17.47 -14.24
CA LYS A 168 5.82 -18.64 -14.98
C LYS A 168 6.02 -19.95 -14.22
N ALA A 169 7.18 -20.14 -13.59
CA ALA A 169 7.48 -21.35 -12.82
C ALA A 169 6.56 -21.52 -11.60
N LEU A 170 6.15 -20.41 -10.97
CA LEU A 170 5.25 -20.42 -9.83
C LEU A 170 3.77 -20.63 -10.21
N ASN A 171 3.42 -20.55 -11.50
CA ASN A 171 2.03 -20.58 -11.98
C ASN A 171 1.09 -19.61 -11.23
N ASN A 172 1.64 -18.49 -10.75
CA ASN A 172 0.88 -17.48 -10.02
C ASN A 172 0.23 -16.52 -11.02
N GLU A 173 -1.05 -16.72 -11.28
CA GLU A 173 -1.87 -15.70 -11.93
C GLU A 173 -2.04 -14.53 -10.97
N ILE A 174 -1.83 -13.31 -11.48
CA ILE A 174 -2.06 -12.08 -10.71
C ILE A 174 -3.55 -11.98 -10.40
N ASP A 175 -3.92 -12.20 -9.14
CA ASP A 175 -5.30 -12.11 -8.70
C ASP A 175 -5.68 -10.66 -8.38
N VAL A 176 -6.01 -9.89 -9.42
CA VAL A 176 -6.57 -8.55 -9.30
C VAL A 176 -7.78 -8.42 -10.21
N ARG A 177 -8.96 -8.21 -9.61
CA ARG A 177 -10.23 -8.13 -10.33
C ARG A 177 -11.24 -7.23 -9.62
N ALA A 178 -12.18 -6.70 -10.38
CA ALA A 178 -13.38 -6.07 -9.85
C ALA A 178 -14.54 -7.06 -9.97
N GLU A 179 -15.25 -7.29 -8.86
CA GLU A 179 -16.45 -8.11 -8.82
C GLU A 179 -17.68 -7.23 -8.62
N PHE A 180 -18.72 -7.46 -9.42
CA PHE A 180 -20.01 -6.78 -9.28
C PHE A 180 -20.87 -7.48 -8.22
N PHE A 181 -21.47 -6.68 -7.35
CA PHE A 181 -22.38 -7.11 -6.31
C PHE A 181 -23.70 -6.37 -6.45
N SER A 182 -24.80 -7.11 -6.40
CA SER A 182 -26.15 -6.57 -6.28
C SER A 182 -26.82 -7.11 -5.01
N PRO A 183 -27.65 -6.29 -4.34
CA PRO A 183 -28.40 -6.76 -3.19
C PRO A 183 -29.40 -7.83 -3.62
N SER A 184 -29.51 -8.88 -2.82
CA SER A 184 -30.52 -9.92 -3.07
C SER A 184 -31.93 -9.41 -2.83
N HIS A 185 -32.93 -10.13 -3.33
CA HIS A 185 -34.34 -9.85 -3.00
C HIS A 185 -34.61 -9.85 -1.48
N ILE A 186 -33.88 -10.67 -0.72
CA ILE A 186 -34.00 -10.71 0.75
C ILE A 186 -33.40 -9.46 1.40
N ASP A 187 -32.25 -8.98 0.91
CA ASP A 187 -31.65 -7.74 1.39
C ASP A 187 -32.61 -6.55 1.18
N LEU A 188 -33.19 -6.44 -0.02
CA LEU A 188 -34.17 -5.40 -0.35
C LEU A 188 -35.44 -5.52 0.51
N ALA A 189 -35.96 -6.72 0.71
CA ALA A 189 -37.16 -6.94 1.53
C ALA A 189 -36.91 -6.61 3.02
N ARG A 190 -35.72 -6.94 3.55
CA ARG A 190 -35.32 -6.57 4.91
C ARG A 190 -35.20 -5.05 5.07
N LEU A 191 -34.61 -4.36 4.10
CA LEU A 191 -34.55 -2.89 4.10
C LEU A 191 -35.94 -2.26 4.07
N GLU A 192 -36.85 -2.77 3.24
CA GLU A 192 -38.24 -2.31 3.17
C GLU A 192 -38.96 -2.52 4.52
N SER A 193 -38.84 -3.72 5.10
CA SER A 193 -39.44 -4.05 6.40
C SER A 193 -38.93 -3.19 7.56
N ASN A 194 -37.70 -2.64 7.44
CA ASN A 194 -37.10 -1.78 8.45
C ASN A 194 -37.50 -0.31 8.28
N LYS A 195 -38.06 0.08 7.13
CA LYS A 195 -38.49 1.46 6.82
C LYS A 195 -39.99 1.67 6.93
N LYS A 196 -40.77 0.59 6.84
CA LYS A 196 -42.23 0.62 6.71
C LYS A 196 -42.89 -0.09 7.90
N GLU A 197 -43.97 0.50 8.41
CA GLU A 197 -44.86 -0.16 9.36
C GLU A 197 -45.78 -1.18 8.64
N PRO A 198 -45.96 -2.39 9.18
CA PRO A 198 -46.81 -3.41 8.57
C PRO A 198 -48.29 -2.97 8.56
N SER A 199 -49.00 -3.19 7.46
CA SER A 199 -50.41 -2.81 7.30
C SER A 199 -51.40 -3.96 7.52
N SER A 200 -50.92 -5.18 7.78
CA SER A 200 -51.75 -6.38 8.00
C SER A 200 -51.05 -7.38 8.92
N GLU A 201 -51.80 -8.33 9.50
CA GLU A 201 -51.23 -9.40 10.34
C GLU A 201 -50.24 -10.28 9.56
N ASN A 202 -50.52 -10.58 8.28
CA ASN A 202 -49.60 -11.29 7.40
C ASN A 202 -48.29 -10.50 7.18
N GLU A 203 -48.38 -9.19 6.93
CA GLU A 203 -47.19 -8.36 6.74
C GLU A 203 -46.38 -8.22 8.04
N MET A 204 -47.06 -8.12 9.18
CA MET A 204 -46.42 -8.09 10.50
C MET A 204 -45.64 -9.37 10.78
N LEU A 205 -46.21 -10.54 10.49
CA LEU A 205 -45.48 -11.81 10.59
C LEU A 205 -44.34 -11.89 9.59
N TYR A 206 -44.54 -11.45 8.34
CA TYR A 206 -43.50 -11.46 7.32
C TYR A 206 -42.28 -10.61 7.73
N PHE A 207 -42.51 -9.39 8.22
CA PHE A 207 -41.44 -8.49 8.69
C PHE A 207 -40.72 -9.07 9.91
N LEU A 208 -41.47 -9.66 10.85
CA LEU A 208 -40.88 -10.37 11.98
C LEU A 208 -39.96 -11.50 11.49
N LEU A 209 -40.43 -12.36 10.58
CA LEU A 209 -39.64 -13.49 10.09
C LEU A 209 -38.39 -13.05 9.31
N LEU A 210 -38.48 -12.00 8.48
CA LEU A 210 -37.31 -11.42 7.82
C LEU A 210 -36.23 -10.98 8.81
N LYS A 211 -36.65 -10.47 9.97
CA LYS A 211 -35.78 -10.03 11.06
C LYS A 211 -35.19 -11.19 11.85
N LYS A 212 -35.95 -12.26 12.07
CA LYS A 212 -35.57 -13.38 12.95
C LYS A 212 -34.84 -14.53 12.24
N LEU A 213 -35.10 -14.78 10.95
CA LEU A 213 -34.51 -15.91 10.24
C LEU A 213 -33.11 -15.58 9.72
N ASN A 214 -32.15 -16.48 9.91
CA ASN A 214 -30.79 -16.34 9.38
C ASN A 214 -30.75 -16.40 7.85
N SER A 215 -31.53 -17.32 7.25
CA SER A 215 -31.61 -17.55 5.81
C SER A 215 -33.07 -17.66 5.36
N PRO A 216 -33.80 -16.53 5.23
CA PRO A 216 -35.16 -16.53 4.72
C PRO A 216 -35.23 -17.17 3.33
N GLN A 217 -36.10 -18.15 3.14
CA GLN A 217 -36.22 -18.87 1.88
C GLN A 217 -36.82 -17.98 0.77
N PRO A 218 -36.41 -18.17 -0.50
CA PRO A 218 -37.09 -17.57 -1.64
C PRO A 218 -38.59 -17.92 -1.62
N GLY A 219 -39.45 -16.90 -1.66
CA GLY A 219 -40.91 -17.08 -1.61
C GLY A 219 -41.56 -16.98 -0.22
N LEU A 220 -40.80 -16.69 0.85
CA LEU A 220 -41.33 -16.51 2.22
C LEU A 220 -42.58 -15.63 2.27
N LYS A 221 -42.60 -14.51 1.54
CA LYS A 221 -43.76 -13.61 1.46
C LYS A 221 -45.01 -14.35 0.99
N LYS A 222 -44.91 -15.14 -0.08
CA LYS A 222 -46.05 -15.91 -0.61
C LYS A 222 -46.53 -16.96 0.39
N THR A 223 -45.60 -17.63 1.08
CA THR A 223 -45.93 -18.60 2.14
C THR A 223 -46.74 -17.93 3.24
N VAL A 224 -46.24 -16.82 3.80
CA VAL A 224 -46.91 -16.10 4.90
C VAL A 224 -48.28 -15.55 4.50
N PHE A 225 -48.42 -15.06 3.26
CA PHE A 225 -49.69 -14.50 2.77
C PHE A 225 -50.75 -15.57 2.44
N ASN A 226 -50.36 -16.85 2.37
CA ASN A 226 -51.27 -17.98 2.18
C ASN A 226 -51.59 -18.74 3.48
N MET A 227 -51.00 -18.33 4.62
CA MET A 227 -51.25 -18.94 5.92
C MET A 227 -52.64 -18.60 6.45
N SER A 228 -53.23 -19.52 7.22
CA SER A 228 -54.47 -19.24 7.94
C SER A 228 -54.24 -18.25 9.09
N PRO A 229 -55.28 -17.55 9.58
CA PRO A 229 -55.16 -16.64 10.72
C PRO A 229 -54.61 -17.31 12.00
N ASP A 230 -54.91 -18.59 12.21
CA ASP A 230 -54.44 -19.34 13.38
C ASP A 230 -52.95 -19.66 13.26
N ASP A 231 -52.49 -20.11 12.08
CA ASP A 231 -51.07 -20.37 11.82
C ASP A 231 -50.23 -19.09 11.96
N ILE A 232 -50.79 -17.93 11.55
CA ILE A 232 -50.12 -16.63 11.68
C ILE A 232 -49.88 -16.31 13.16
N LYS A 233 -50.90 -16.47 14.01
CA LYS A 233 -50.81 -16.18 15.45
C LYS A 233 -49.82 -17.11 16.14
N GLU A 234 -49.87 -18.40 15.83
CA GLU A 234 -48.97 -19.40 16.39
C GLU A 234 -47.50 -19.10 16.01
N THR A 235 -47.24 -18.89 14.73
CA THR A 235 -45.88 -18.59 14.23
C THR A 235 -45.38 -17.26 14.78
N PHE A 236 -46.24 -16.25 14.90
CA PHE A 236 -45.86 -14.96 15.48
C PHE A 236 -45.44 -15.13 16.94
N ALA A 237 -46.21 -15.87 17.75
CA ALA A 237 -45.88 -16.15 19.14
C ALA A 237 -44.54 -16.89 19.27
N GLU A 238 -44.27 -17.85 18.38
CA GLU A 238 -43.03 -18.62 18.36
C GLU A 238 -41.79 -17.73 18.08
N PHE A 239 -41.89 -16.78 17.14
CA PHE A 239 -40.74 -15.99 16.68
C PHE A 239 -40.56 -14.66 17.41
N LYS A 240 -41.60 -14.13 18.08
CA LYS A 240 -41.54 -12.81 18.72
C LYS A 240 -40.43 -12.70 19.77
N SER A 241 -40.22 -13.76 20.56
CA SER A 241 -39.24 -13.79 21.64
C SER A 241 -37.84 -14.22 21.20
N LYS A 242 -37.67 -14.73 19.97
CA LYS A 242 -36.36 -15.14 19.44
C LYS A 242 -35.46 -13.91 19.23
N PRO A 243 -34.13 -14.05 19.34
CA PRO A 243 -33.21 -12.96 18.99
C PRO A 243 -33.30 -12.62 17.50
N ASP A 244 -32.92 -11.41 17.14
CA ASP A 244 -32.77 -11.03 15.74
C ASP A 244 -31.65 -11.85 15.08
N SER A 245 -31.79 -12.11 13.78
CA SER A 245 -30.77 -12.79 12.99
C SER A 245 -29.47 -12.00 13.03
N SER A 246 -28.35 -12.70 13.21
CA SER A 246 -27.02 -12.10 13.16
C SER A 246 -26.72 -11.47 11.79
N THR A 247 -27.39 -11.89 10.72
CA THR A 247 -27.20 -11.38 9.35
C THR A 247 -28.13 -10.23 8.98
N PHE A 248 -29.07 -9.84 9.86
CA PHE A 248 -30.12 -8.87 9.53
C PHE A 248 -29.56 -7.47 9.22
N GLN A 249 -28.70 -6.94 10.11
CA GLN A 249 -28.13 -5.60 9.92
C GLN A 249 -27.20 -5.54 8.70
N GLU A 250 -26.33 -6.53 8.53
CA GLU A 250 -25.46 -6.61 7.34
C GLU A 250 -26.25 -6.67 6.03
N SER A 251 -27.40 -7.35 6.05
CA SER A 251 -28.32 -7.45 4.91
C SER A 251 -28.97 -6.11 4.57
N ILE A 252 -29.36 -5.34 5.59
CA ILE A 252 -29.84 -3.97 5.42
C ILE A 252 -28.74 -3.08 4.83
N GLU A 253 -27.51 -3.17 5.34
CA GLU A 253 -26.40 -2.36 4.83
C GLU A 253 -26.04 -2.72 3.38
N ARG A 254 -26.05 -4.00 3.01
CA ARG A 254 -25.91 -4.41 1.60
C ARG A 254 -27.00 -3.83 0.71
N ALA A 255 -28.25 -3.83 1.17
CA ALA A 255 -29.36 -3.23 0.43
C ALA A 255 -29.24 -1.71 0.28
N LYS A 256 -28.76 -1.01 1.33
CA LYS A 256 -28.53 0.44 1.28
C LYS A 256 -27.40 0.81 0.32
N LEU A 257 -26.32 0.02 0.32
CA LEU A 257 -25.18 0.20 -0.57
C LEU A 257 -25.59 0.04 -2.05
N GLY A 258 -26.58 -0.83 -2.32
CA GLY A 258 -27.10 -1.04 -3.66
C GLY A 258 -26.11 -1.81 -4.55
N GLU A 259 -26.23 -1.59 -5.85
CA GLU A 259 -25.29 -2.16 -6.83
C GLU A 259 -23.92 -1.49 -6.69
N HIS A 260 -22.89 -2.30 -6.51
CA HIS A 260 -21.52 -1.82 -6.30
C HIS A 260 -20.49 -2.83 -6.82
N TYR A 261 -19.25 -2.37 -6.88
CA TYR A 261 -18.08 -3.15 -7.26
C TYR A 261 -17.14 -3.26 -6.08
N LYS A 262 -16.58 -4.45 -5.87
CA LYS A 262 -15.46 -4.68 -4.95
C LYS A 262 -14.21 -5.01 -5.74
N VAL A 263 -13.13 -4.29 -5.48
CA VAL A 263 -11.81 -4.59 -6.02
C VAL A 263 -11.13 -5.57 -5.09
N LEU A 264 -10.91 -6.77 -5.61
CA LEU A 264 -10.24 -7.86 -4.91
C LEU A 264 -8.78 -7.93 -5.36
N VAL A 265 -7.88 -8.08 -4.39
CA VAL A 265 -6.44 -8.29 -4.59
C VAL A 265 -6.02 -9.45 -3.71
N ASP A 266 -5.53 -10.53 -4.31
CA ASP A 266 -5.22 -11.80 -3.64
C ASP A 266 -6.40 -12.30 -2.78
N GLY A 267 -7.61 -12.32 -3.37
CA GLY A 267 -8.86 -12.70 -2.71
C GLY A 267 -9.38 -11.76 -1.63
N LYS A 268 -8.71 -10.64 -1.31
CA LYS A 268 -9.12 -9.70 -0.27
C LYS A 268 -9.74 -8.44 -0.86
N SER A 269 -10.89 -8.00 -0.32
CA SER A 269 -11.49 -6.70 -0.67
C SER A 269 -10.55 -5.57 -0.22
N ARG A 270 -10.11 -4.76 -1.19
CA ARG A 270 -9.26 -3.58 -0.95
C ARG A 270 -10.01 -2.28 -1.13
N PHE A 271 -10.97 -2.23 -2.04
CA PHE A 271 -11.71 -1.01 -2.36
C PHE A 271 -13.13 -1.35 -2.81
N GLU A 272 -14.09 -0.49 -2.48
CA GLU A 272 -15.49 -0.66 -2.88
C GLU A 272 -16.01 0.67 -3.45
N THR A 273 -16.78 0.61 -4.54
CA THR A 273 -17.33 1.78 -5.22
C THR A 273 -18.57 1.40 -6.01
N THR A 274 -19.46 2.36 -6.28
CA THR A 274 -20.60 2.17 -7.19
C THR A 274 -20.23 2.41 -8.67
N SER A 275 -19.08 3.04 -8.96
CA SER A 275 -18.59 3.28 -10.33
C SER A 275 -17.72 2.13 -10.81
N LYS A 276 -18.11 1.55 -11.95
CA LYS A 276 -17.33 0.52 -12.64
C LYS A 276 -15.98 1.06 -13.11
N GLU A 277 -15.96 2.27 -13.66
CA GLU A 277 -14.78 2.93 -14.20
C GLU A 277 -13.74 3.17 -13.10
N LEU A 278 -14.19 3.60 -11.91
CA LEU A 278 -13.30 3.78 -10.77
C LEU A 278 -12.77 2.44 -10.26
N ALA A 279 -13.58 1.37 -10.26
CA ALA A 279 -13.09 0.04 -9.90
C ALA A 279 -12.03 -0.46 -10.90
N GLU A 280 -12.20 -0.19 -12.20
CA GLU A 280 -11.21 -0.52 -13.25
C GLU A 280 -9.90 0.25 -13.07
N VAL A 281 -9.95 1.53 -12.67
CA VAL A 281 -8.75 2.33 -12.31
C VAL A 281 -7.96 1.67 -11.19
N TYR A 282 -8.64 1.25 -10.12
CA TYR A 282 -7.99 0.55 -9.00
C TYR A 282 -7.40 -0.79 -9.44
N VAL A 283 -8.14 -1.58 -10.24
CA VAL A 283 -7.63 -2.85 -10.80
C VAL A 283 -6.36 -2.62 -11.61
N GLN A 284 -6.33 -1.60 -12.48
CA GLN A 284 -5.15 -1.27 -13.29
C GLN A 284 -3.96 -0.87 -12.40
N ALA A 285 -4.19 -0.02 -11.40
CA ALA A 285 -3.14 0.44 -10.49
C ALA A 285 -2.55 -0.70 -9.63
N TYR A 286 -3.39 -1.61 -9.14
CA TYR A 286 -2.91 -2.79 -8.40
C TYR A 286 -2.12 -3.74 -9.29
N ARG A 287 -2.58 -4.00 -10.53
CA ARG A 287 -1.86 -4.87 -11.48
C ARG A 287 -0.45 -4.38 -11.80
N SER A 288 -0.26 -3.06 -11.94
CA SER A 288 1.07 -2.50 -12.22
C SER A 288 2.07 -2.65 -11.07
N CYS A 289 1.62 -3.05 -9.87
CA CYS A 289 2.50 -3.24 -8.72
C CYS A 289 3.10 -4.65 -8.58
N PHE A 290 2.68 -5.61 -9.41
CA PHE A 290 3.19 -6.99 -9.36
C PHE A 290 4.53 -7.16 -10.08
N HIS A 291 4.73 -6.43 -11.18
CA HIS A 291 6.04 -6.32 -11.82
C HIS A 291 6.74 -5.07 -11.31
N LYS A 292 7.81 -5.25 -10.54
CA LYS A 292 8.55 -4.15 -9.92
C LYS A 292 9.87 -3.95 -10.64
N THR A 293 10.12 -2.74 -11.09
CA THR A 293 11.42 -2.32 -11.63
C THR A 293 12.07 -1.39 -10.62
N ALA A 294 13.35 -1.58 -10.32
CA ALA A 294 14.04 -0.76 -9.32
C ALA A 294 15.49 -0.49 -9.70
N ASP A 295 15.97 0.70 -9.35
CA ASP A 295 17.41 0.96 -9.27
C ASP A 295 17.91 0.50 -7.91
N ILE A 296 18.91 -0.37 -7.92
CA ILE A 296 19.45 -0.99 -6.72
C ILE A 296 20.68 -0.22 -6.25
N LEU A 297 20.66 0.17 -4.98
CA LEU A 297 21.67 1.00 -4.32
C LEU A 297 22.54 0.12 -3.42
N MET A 298 23.65 -0.38 -3.98
CA MET A 298 24.64 -1.20 -3.28
C MET A 298 26.05 -0.65 -3.55
N ASN A 299 26.80 -0.46 -2.47
CA ASN A 299 28.15 0.10 -2.50
C ASN A 299 29.20 -1.02 -2.48
N ASN A 300 28.99 -2.09 -1.71
CA ASN A 300 29.96 -3.17 -1.53
C ASN A 300 29.23 -4.54 -1.47
N PRO A 301 28.70 -5.04 -2.60
CA PRO A 301 28.07 -6.35 -2.62
C PRO A 301 29.10 -7.48 -2.53
N LEU A 302 28.76 -8.56 -1.84
CA LEU A 302 29.49 -9.82 -1.87
C LEU A 302 29.18 -10.57 -3.17
N GLU A 303 30.22 -10.95 -3.92
CA GLU A 303 30.04 -11.79 -5.11
C GLU A 303 30.03 -13.27 -4.70
N LEU A 304 28.95 -13.98 -5.03
CA LEU A 304 28.81 -15.42 -4.78
C LEU A 304 28.37 -16.16 -6.05
N ASP A 305 28.63 -17.47 -6.07
CA ASP A 305 27.97 -18.38 -7.00
C ASP A 305 26.46 -18.42 -6.75
N ASP A 306 25.68 -18.71 -7.80
CA ASP A 306 24.25 -18.99 -7.63
C ASP A 306 24.05 -20.27 -6.82
N LEU A 307 23.47 -20.13 -5.63
CA LEU A 307 23.25 -21.19 -4.65
C LEU A 307 21.87 -21.88 -4.82
N GLY A 308 21.06 -21.46 -5.79
CA GLY A 308 19.73 -22.03 -6.02
C GLY A 308 18.71 -21.60 -4.97
N LEU A 309 18.52 -22.39 -3.91
CA LEU A 309 17.50 -22.12 -2.87
C LEU A 309 17.94 -21.11 -1.81
N TRP A 310 19.21 -20.66 -1.86
CA TRP A 310 19.76 -19.66 -0.93
C TRP A 310 19.47 -19.97 0.55
N SER A 311 19.62 -21.24 0.93
CA SER A 311 19.44 -21.65 2.33
C SER A 311 20.53 -21.04 3.22
N SER A 312 20.21 -20.78 4.49
CA SER A 312 21.18 -20.21 5.43
C SER A 312 22.46 -21.06 5.54
N GLN A 313 22.34 -22.39 5.41
CA GLN A 313 23.48 -23.30 5.44
C GLN A 313 24.36 -23.19 4.18
N ASP A 314 23.75 -23.08 3.00
CA ASP A 314 24.51 -22.97 1.75
C ASP A 314 25.23 -21.63 1.67
N ILE A 315 24.59 -20.55 2.13
CA ILE A 315 25.21 -19.24 2.26
C ILE A 315 26.37 -19.31 3.26
N LEU A 316 26.17 -19.91 4.44
CA LEU A 316 27.23 -20.07 5.44
C LEU A 316 28.43 -20.83 4.86
N LYS A 317 28.21 -21.90 4.08
CA LYS A 317 29.31 -22.61 3.40
C LYS A 317 30.01 -21.73 2.37
N ALA A 318 29.26 -20.96 1.60
CA ALA A 318 29.79 -20.11 0.53
C ALA A 318 30.68 -18.98 1.07
N ILE A 319 30.38 -18.43 2.26
CA ILE A 319 31.20 -17.40 2.89
C ILE A 319 32.42 -17.96 3.65
N ASN A 320 32.55 -19.29 3.75
CA ASN A 320 33.68 -20.01 4.34
C ASN A 320 34.18 -19.43 5.70
N PRO A 321 33.33 -19.42 6.74
CA PRO A 321 33.65 -18.83 8.03
C PRO A 321 34.53 -19.75 8.88
N ASP A 322 34.99 -19.26 10.02
CA ASP A 322 35.75 -20.06 10.99
C ASP A 322 34.87 -21.08 11.74
N ASN A 323 35.53 -22.03 12.42
CA ASN A 323 34.86 -23.09 13.17
C ASN A 323 34.00 -22.54 14.32
N GLU A 324 34.37 -21.40 14.90
CA GLU A 324 33.62 -20.78 16.00
C GLU A 324 32.26 -20.28 15.50
N THR A 325 32.25 -19.62 14.34
CA THR A 325 31.04 -19.16 13.65
C THR A 325 30.15 -20.33 13.22
N ILE A 326 30.75 -21.43 12.73
CA ILE A 326 30.01 -22.65 12.38
C ILE A 326 29.32 -23.23 13.63
N ASN A 327 30.03 -23.31 14.76
CA ASN A 327 29.43 -23.80 16.01
C ASN A 327 28.30 -22.89 16.47
N ALA A 328 28.51 -21.57 16.46
CA ALA A 328 27.50 -20.58 16.83
C ALA A 328 26.24 -20.64 15.94
N TYR A 329 26.39 -20.95 14.65
CA TYR A 329 25.27 -21.17 13.73
C TYR A 329 24.39 -22.35 14.17
N TRP A 330 24.99 -23.48 14.54
CA TRP A 330 24.25 -24.68 14.95
C TRP A 330 23.57 -24.53 16.31
N GLU A 331 24.08 -23.65 17.17
CA GLU A 331 23.43 -23.26 18.42
C GLU A 331 22.20 -22.37 18.22
N LYS A 332 22.05 -21.71 17.07
CA LYS A 332 20.84 -20.91 16.79
C LYS A 332 19.63 -21.79 16.49
N PRO A 333 18.44 -21.41 17.00
CA PRO A 333 17.17 -21.93 16.51
C PRO A 333 17.05 -21.77 14.99
N GLU A 334 16.38 -22.70 14.33
CA GLU A 334 16.29 -22.74 12.86
C GLU A 334 15.74 -21.44 12.26
N ASP A 335 14.72 -20.85 12.88
CA ASP A 335 14.10 -19.58 12.48
C ASP A 335 15.02 -18.35 12.66
N LYS A 336 16.15 -18.50 13.36
CA LYS A 336 17.15 -17.44 13.60
C LYS A 336 18.41 -17.59 12.75
N ARG A 337 18.59 -18.74 12.08
CA ARG A 337 19.81 -19.03 11.31
C ARG A 337 19.99 -18.11 10.12
N MET A 338 18.91 -17.74 9.42
CA MET A 338 19.01 -16.83 8.29
C MET A 338 19.50 -15.44 8.74
N ALA A 339 18.84 -14.86 9.74
CA ALA A 339 19.24 -13.56 10.30
C ALA A 339 20.70 -13.57 10.78
N PHE A 340 21.13 -14.64 11.46
CA PHE A 340 22.51 -14.80 11.89
C PHE A 340 23.53 -14.76 10.73
N VAL A 341 23.23 -15.43 9.62
CA VAL A 341 24.10 -15.42 8.44
C VAL A 341 24.10 -14.05 7.75
N THR A 342 22.94 -13.39 7.64
CA THR A 342 22.84 -12.01 7.13
C THR A 342 23.68 -11.05 7.98
N ASP A 343 23.63 -11.19 9.31
CA ASP A 343 24.40 -10.35 10.25
C ASP A 343 25.91 -10.56 10.11
N ILE A 344 26.37 -11.80 9.86
CA ILE A 344 27.79 -12.08 9.57
C ILE A 344 28.22 -11.34 8.30
N ILE A 345 27.45 -11.49 7.21
CA ILE A 345 27.80 -10.87 5.92
C ILE A 345 27.82 -9.34 6.05
N LYS A 346 26.84 -8.75 6.74
CA LYS A 346 26.82 -7.32 7.07
C LYS A 346 28.02 -6.92 7.95
N GLY A 347 28.37 -7.74 8.94
CA GLY A 347 29.51 -7.55 9.83
C GLY A 347 30.87 -7.61 9.10
N MET A 348 30.95 -8.35 7.99
CA MET A 348 32.11 -8.36 7.09
C MET A 348 32.19 -7.09 6.21
N GLY A 349 31.20 -6.20 6.29
CA GLY A 349 31.15 -4.93 5.55
C GLY A 349 30.45 -5.01 4.19
N TYR A 350 29.74 -6.10 3.90
CA TYR A 350 28.97 -6.23 2.66
C TYR A 350 27.54 -5.74 2.85
N ASP A 351 26.99 -5.06 1.84
CA ASP A 351 25.64 -4.50 1.88
C ASP A 351 24.64 -5.24 0.98
N GLY A 352 25.06 -6.32 0.33
CA GLY A 352 24.17 -7.21 -0.42
C GLY A 352 24.94 -8.31 -1.11
N ILE A 353 24.29 -9.06 -2.00
CA ILE A 353 24.92 -10.15 -2.77
C ILE A 353 24.69 -9.91 -4.25
N THR A 354 25.71 -10.18 -5.07
CA THR A 354 25.58 -10.29 -6.53
C THR A 354 26.00 -11.69 -6.99
N TYR A 355 25.32 -12.22 -8.00
CA TYR A 355 25.61 -13.54 -8.54
C TYR A 355 25.26 -13.63 -10.02
N LYS A 356 25.82 -14.63 -10.71
CA LYS A 356 25.46 -14.99 -12.08
C LYS A 356 24.39 -16.06 -12.06
N ASN A 357 23.22 -15.73 -12.58
CA ASN A 357 22.06 -16.62 -12.60
C ASN A 357 22.37 -17.90 -13.39
N LYS A 358 21.97 -19.07 -12.87
CA LYS A 358 22.18 -20.37 -13.53
C LYS A 358 20.89 -21.03 -14.05
N VAL A 359 19.72 -20.45 -13.80
CA VAL A 359 18.42 -21.11 -14.03
C VAL A 359 17.47 -20.27 -14.86
N GLU A 360 17.05 -19.10 -14.37
CA GLU A 360 15.96 -18.33 -14.98
C GLU A 360 16.40 -17.44 -16.15
N ASP A 361 17.65 -16.98 -16.13
CA ASP A 361 18.29 -16.26 -17.22
C ASP A 361 19.81 -16.49 -17.16
N GLU A 362 20.23 -17.67 -17.60
CA GLU A 362 21.60 -18.18 -17.47
C GLU A 362 22.67 -17.15 -17.90
N GLY A 363 23.67 -16.93 -17.04
CA GLY A 363 24.79 -16.00 -17.25
C GLY A 363 24.46 -14.53 -16.98
N SER A 364 23.19 -14.18 -16.77
CA SER A 364 22.79 -12.81 -16.43
C SER A 364 23.13 -12.43 -14.99
N ALA A 365 23.25 -11.13 -14.73
CA ALA A 365 23.48 -10.63 -13.37
C ALA A 365 22.18 -10.64 -12.56
N SER A 366 22.26 -11.08 -11.31
CA SER A 366 21.20 -10.99 -10.31
C SER A 366 21.79 -10.47 -9.00
N CYS A 367 20.93 -9.97 -8.12
CA CYS A 367 21.34 -9.50 -6.81
C CYS A 367 20.31 -9.81 -5.73
N ILE A 368 20.77 -9.74 -4.49
CA ILE A 368 19.98 -9.87 -3.26
C ILE A 368 20.26 -8.62 -2.45
N VAL A 369 19.21 -7.85 -2.16
CA VAL A 369 19.30 -6.66 -1.31
C VAL A 369 18.87 -7.01 0.11
N PHE A 370 19.61 -6.54 1.10
CA PHE A 370 19.32 -6.85 2.50
C PHE A 370 18.33 -5.87 3.12
N ASP A 371 18.38 -4.61 2.70
CA ASP A 371 17.62 -3.52 3.32
C ASP A 371 16.74 -2.81 2.28
N LYS A 372 15.51 -2.46 2.67
CA LYS A 372 14.54 -1.79 1.79
C LYS A 372 15.03 -0.45 1.26
N GLU A 373 15.88 0.25 2.03
CA GLU A 373 16.51 1.51 1.67
C GLU A 373 17.49 1.40 0.49
N GLN A 374 17.79 0.19 0.05
CA GLN A 374 18.61 -0.09 -1.14
C GLN A 374 17.76 -0.14 -2.42
N VAL A 375 16.44 -0.11 -2.30
CA VAL A 375 15.52 -0.27 -3.43
C VAL A 375 14.88 1.06 -3.77
N HIS A 376 15.25 1.64 -4.91
CA HIS A 376 14.53 2.76 -5.51
C HIS A 376 13.56 2.21 -6.57
N GLN A 377 12.33 1.90 -6.16
CA GLN A 377 11.33 1.29 -7.05
C GLN A 377 10.70 2.33 -7.99
N TYR A 378 10.71 2.06 -9.29
CA TYR A 378 9.91 2.79 -10.26
C TYR A 378 8.47 2.30 -10.27
N HIS A 379 7.54 3.25 -10.28
CA HIS A 379 6.13 2.98 -10.46
C HIS A 379 5.68 3.47 -11.83
N GLU A 380 4.80 2.71 -12.46
CA GLU A 380 4.11 3.20 -13.65
C GLU A 380 3.27 4.43 -13.31
N ARG A 381 3.02 5.25 -14.35
CA ARG A 381 2.12 6.40 -14.22
C ARG A 381 0.77 5.92 -13.70
N LEU A 382 0.24 6.61 -12.69
CA LEU A 382 -1.10 6.34 -12.19
C LEU A 382 -2.12 6.40 -13.33
N PRO A 383 -3.12 5.51 -13.35
CA PRO A 383 -4.18 5.55 -14.35
C PRO A 383 -4.93 6.88 -14.33
N GLU A 384 -5.53 7.24 -15.45
CA GLU A 384 -6.40 8.40 -15.52
C GLU A 384 -7.70 8.12 -14.78
N PHE A 385 -8.09 9.03 -13.91
CA PHE A 385 -9.35 8.94 -13.21
C PHE A 385 -10.47 9.41 -14.16
N PRO A 386 -11.66 8.81 -14.09
CA PRO A 386 -12.82 9.37 -14.76
C PRO A 386 -13.02 10.82 -14.29
N SER A 387 -13.61 11.67 -15.13
CA SER A 387 -14.06 13.00 -14.70
C SER A 387 -15.17 12.80 -13.69
N ILE A 388 -14.83 12.76 -12.40
CA ILE A 388 -15.83 12.65 -11.35
C ILE A 388 -16.31 14.08 -11.08
N ASP A 389 -17.59 14.36 -11.33
CA ASP A 389 -18.28 15.51 -10.71
C ASP A 389 -18.35 15.23 -9.21
N CYS A 390 -17.26 15.54 -8.51
CA CYS A 390 -17.10 15.33 -7.09
C CYS A 390 -17.64 16.55 -6.34
N ASP A 391 -18.83 16.42 -5.76
CA ASP A 391 -19.29 17.21 -4.61
C ASP A 391 -18.46 16.83 -3.35
N TYR A 392 -17.18 17.18 -3.33
CA TYR A 392 -16.37 17.12 -2.09
C TYR A 392 -16.07 18.53 -1.62
N ALA A 393 -17.02 19.07 -0.85
CA ALA A 393 -16.74 20.15 0.07
C ALA A 393 -15.78 19.63 1.15
N LEU A 394 -14.80 20.47 1.51
CA LEU A 394 -13.84 20.34 2.63
C LEU A 394 -12.53 19.60 2.30
N CYS A 395 -11.60 20.32 1.66
CA CYS A 395 -10.17 20.24 1.97
C CYS A 395 -9.56 21.65 1.84
N ASP A 396 -8.86 22.08 2.90
CA ASP A 396 -8.26 23.40 3.04
C ASP A 396 -7.17 23.63 1.97
N ASN A 397 -7.25 24.78 1.31
CA ASN A 397 -6.52 25.13 0.09
C ASN A 397 -5.12 25.68 0.38
N SER A 398 -4.28 24.95 1.13
CA SER A 398 -2.94 25.41 1.50
C SER A 398 -1.83 24.98 0.53
N MET A 399 -2.07 24.98 -0.78
CA MET A 399 -1.01 25.02 -1.81
C MET A 399 -1.60 25.38 -3.19
N LYS A 400 -2.02 26.64 -3.36
CA LYS A 400 -2.34 27.18 -4.69
C LYS A 400 -1.03 27.38 -5.47
N LEU A 401 -0.68 26.45 -6.34
CA LEU A 401 0.24 26.70 -7.44
C LEU A 401 -0.55 27.41 -8.55
N LYS A 402 -0.33 28.71 -8.71
CA LYS A 402 -0.69 29.37 -9.98
C LYS A 402 0.32 28.92 -11.02
N ARG A 403 -0.20 28.45 -12.16
CA ARG A 403 0.56 28.27 -13.41
C ARG A 403 1.32 29.53 -13.79
#